data_AF-A0A955YTR8-F1
#
_entry.id   AF-A0A955YTR8-F1
#
_cell.length_a   1.000
_cell.length_b   1.000
_cell.length_c   1.000
_cell.angle_alpha   90.00
_cell.angle_beta   90.00
_cell.angle_gamma   90.00
#
_symmetry.space_group_name_H-M   'P 1'
#
loop_
_entity.id
_entity.type
_entity.pdbx_description
1 polymer ?
#
loop_
_entity_poly.entity_id
_entity_poly.type
_entity_poly.pdbx_seq_one_letter_code
_entity_poly.pdbx_strand_id
1 'polypeptide(L)'
;MDFNSMKNRSLSLLAPAWPVVAGLLLVLSACNEGGDPVDQRQTNLVDKAIFEGDWWYARTNIDVDGDEAWIQGVFQGAMSAVDFGVDRGQSISMARIRWVIDEDFLYAYRSYELIVGGNDDADDPDFLGQPLAAFPIEAHVDVRRDYNGTTGEESNVTVENSTDQRWYERQYMRVDWSTNVIAGFYLSYSEGGGTTVPLQVQEGGLDQVPDSWRPQFVRVRDERRKPATDPSRYRWVDEWPADADPTVHYMSFVTQEVFSPGNSCLVYNIPCQSVSYTIRNAFLRTPPQHDYAVETQTHQEF
;
A
#
# COMPACT_ATOMS: atom_id res chain seq x y z
N MET A 1 -116.60 -15.92 -18.73
CA MET A 1 -116.04 -17.13 -18.10
C MET A 1 -115.33 -17.90 -19.19
N ASP A 2 -114.07 -18.22 -18.93
CA ASP A 2 -113.24 -19.24 -19.59
C ASP A 2 -112.90 -19.09 -21.08
N PHE A 3 -111.77 -19.56 -21.58
CA PHE A 3 -110.39 -19.76 -21.09
C PHE A 3 -109.63 -20.14 -22.38
N ASN A 4 -108.41 -19.62 -22.58
CA ASN A 4 -107.31 -20.12 -23.43
C ASN A 4 -107.59 -20.85 -24.78
N SER A 5 -106.84 -20.46 -25.82
CA SER A 5 -105.64 -21.23 -26.24
C SER A 5 -104.97 -20.68 -27.52
N MET A 6 -103.72 -20.22 -27.32
CA MET A 6 -102.51 -20.36 -28.16
C MET A 6 -102.62 -20.61 -29.68
N LYS A 7 -101.91 -19.78 -30.48
CA LYS A 7 -100.63 -20.15 -31.15
C LYS A 7 -100.04 -19.03 -32.02
N ASN A 8 -98.90 -18.52 -31.54
CA ASN A 8 -97.57 -18.43 -32.18
C ASN A 8 -97.34 -17.84 -33.60
N ARG A 9 -96.17 -17.15 -33.68
CA ARG A 9 -95.36 -16.66 -34.83
C ARG A 9 -95.68 -15.20 -35.21
N SER A 10 -94.72 -14.29 -35.39
CA SER A 10 -93.33 -14.41 -35.89
C SER A 10 -92.51 -13.13 -35.63
N LEU A 11 -91.20 -13.35 -35.48
CA LEU A 11 -90.02 -12.48 -35.59
C LEU A 11 -90.16 -11.07 -36.23
N SER A 12 -89.49 -10.10 -35.61
CA SER A 12 -88.85 -8.95 -36.28
C SER A 12 -87.50 -8.63 -35.64
N LEU A 13 -86.47 -8.55 -36.48
CA LEU A 13 -85.06 -8.32 -36.18
C LEU A 13 -84.79 -6.90 -35.65
N LEU A 14 -83.85 -6.79 -34.71
CA LEU A 14 -83.03 -5.58 -34.51
C LEU A 14 -81.64 -6.02 -34.03
N ALA A 15 -80.61 -5.67 -34.80
CA ALA A 15 -79.20 -5.90 -34.48
C ALA A 15 -78.66 -4.81 -33.53
N PRO A 16 -77.72 -5.11 -32.62
CA PRO A 16 -76.94 -4.09 -31.95
C PRO A 16 -75.53 -3.96 -32.55
N ALA A 17 -75.09 -2.70 -32.69
CA ALA A 17 -73.75 -2.29 -33.09
C ALA A 17 -72.70 -2.62 -32.01
N TRP A 18 -71.52 -3.06 -32.42
CA TRP A 18 -70.33 -3.18 -31.58
C TRP A 18 -69.38 -1.99 -31.81
N PRO A 19 -68.84 -1.33 -30.78
CA PRO A 19 -67.74 -0.40 -30.96
C PRO A 19 -66.41 -1.15 -30.96
N VAL A 20 -65.58 -0.87 -31.96
CA VAL A 20 -64.19 -1.30 -32.06
C VAL A 20 -63.35 -0.47 -31.08
N VAL A 21 -62.81 -1.10 -30.05
CA VAL A 21 -61.78 -0.50 -29.18
C VAL A 21 -60.42 -0.80 -29.81
N ALA A 22 -59.80 0.22 -30.41
CA ALA A 22 -58.43 0.16 -30.89
C ALA A 22 -57.47 0.29 -29.68
N GLY A 23 -56.82 -0.81 -29.31
CA GLY A 23 -55.79 -0.84 -28.28
C GLY A 23 -54.50 -0.18 -28.76
N LEU A 24 -54.20 1.00 -28.22
CA LEU A 24 -52.92 1.70 -28.39
C LEU A 24 -51.87 1.01 -27.50
N LEU A 25 -51.10 0.07 -28.06
CA LEU A 25 -49.91 -0.51 -27.43
C LEU A 25 -48.80 0.55 -27.42
N LEU A 26 -48.76 1.36 -26.36
CA LEU A 26 -47.61 2.18 -26.00
C LEU A 26 -46.47 1.24 -25.58
N VAL A 27 -45.53 0.99 -26.50
CA VAL A 27 -44.22 0.43 -26.18
C VAL A 27 -43.47 1.51 -25.39
N LEU A 28 -43.59 1.47 -24.07
CA LEU A 28 -42.73 2.23 -23.18
C LEU A 28 -41.32 1.64 -23.33
N SER A 29 -40.49 2.29 -24.13
CA SER A 29 -39.03 2.16 -24.06
C SER A 29 -38.60 2.66 -22.69
N ALA A 30 -38.58 1.77 -21.70
CA ALA A 30 -37.85 1.99 -20.47
C ALA A 30 -36.36 1.90 -20.82
N CYS A 31 -35.81 2.99 -21.37
CA CYS A 31 -34.38 3.21 -21.33
C CYS A 31 -34.00 3.27 -19.86
N ASN A 32 -33.36 2.21 -19.38
CA ASN A 32 -32.67 2.21 -18.10
C ASN A 32 -31.47 3.14 -18.26
N GLU A 33 -31.69 4.45 -18.09
CA GLU A 33 -30.59 5.40 -17.94
C GLU A 33 -29.83 4.95 -16.69
N GLY A 34 -28.66 4.33 -16.90
CA GLY A 34 -27.82 3.82 -15.82
C GLY A 34 -27.61 4.91 -14.79
N GLY A 35 -27.86 4.58 -13.51
CA GLY A 35 -27.74 5.51 -12.41
C GLY A 35 -26.33 6.10 -12.28
N ASP A 36 -26.19 7.11 -11.41
CA ASP A 36 -24.90 7.77 -11.17
C ASP A 36 -23.78 6.76 -10.84
N PRO A 37 -22.52 7.02 -11.25
CA PRO A 37 -21.41 6.14 -10.94
C PRO A 37 -21.28 5.90 -9.43
N VAL A 38 -21.22 4.63 -9.03
CA VAL A 38 -21.00 4.23 -7.63
C VAL A 38 -19.59 3.69 -7.48
N ASP A 39 -18.85 4.17 -6.50
CA ASP A 39 -17.49 3.70 -6.19
C ASP A 39 -17.51 2.84 -4.92
N GLN A 40 -17.18 1.55 -5.07
CA GLN A 40 -17.11 0.59 -3.95
C GLN A 40 -15.66 0.18 -3.63
N ARG A 41 -14.68 0.91 -4.16
CA ARG A 41 -13.27 0.68 -3.82
C ARG A 41 -13.00 1.00 -2.36
N GLN A 42 -12.20 0.18 -1.72
CA GLN A 42 -11.67 0.45 -0.40
C GLN A 42 -10.50 1.44 -0.49
N THR A 43 -10.22 2.15 0.60
CA THR A 43 -9.06 3.05 0.71
C THR A 43 -7.75 2.27 0.67
N ASN A 44 -6.60 2.93 0.44
CA ASN A 44 -5.25 2.34 0.54
C ASN A 44 -4.85 1.31 -0.54
N LEU A 45 -5.44 1.39 -1.73
CA LEU A 45 -4.88 0.72 -2.90
C LEU A 45 -3.59 1.40 -3.35
N VAL A 46 -2.54 0.60 -3.59
CA VAL A 46 -1.29 1.05 -4.19
C VAL A 46 -1.12 0.45 -5.57
N ASP A 47 -0.71 1.27 -6.53
CA ASP A 47 -0.37 0.82 -7.87
C ASP A 47 0.99 0.11 -7.82
N LYS A 48 1.08 -1.08 -8.40
CA LYS A 48 2.33 -1.86 -8.39
C LYS A 48 3.48 -1.16 -9.09
N ALA A 49 3.22 -0.28 -10.06
CA ALA A 49 4.25 0.47 -10.78
C ALA A 49 5.06 1.41 -9.86
N ILE A 50 4.56 1.73 -8.66
CA ILE A 50 5.33 2.51 -7.68
C ILE A 50 6.62 1.79 -7.29
N PHE A 51 6.63 0.46 -7.27
CA PHE A 51 7.72 -0.36 -6.76
C PHE A 51 8.83 -0.63 -7.79
N GLU A 52 8.72 -0.04 -8.97
CA GLU A 52 9.75 -0.15 -10.00
C GLU A 52 11.03 0.61 -9.62
N GLY A 53 12.15 0.06 -10.11
CA GLY A 53 13.49 0.62 -9.91
C GLY A 53 14.05 0.39 -8.52
N ASP A 54 15.22 0.98 -8.29
CA ASP A 54 15.92 0.89 -7.01
C ASP A 54 15.46 2.02 -6.07
N TRP A 55 15.45 1.70 -4.77
CA TRP A 55 15.05 2.59 -3.70
C TRP A 55 16.11 2.63 -2.61
N TRP A 56 16.29 3.75 -1.93
CA TRP A 56 17.06 3.83 -0.70
C TRP A 56 16.15 3.59 0.49
N TYR A 57 16.54 2.67 1.36
CA TYR A 57 15.81 2.32 2.57
C TYR A 57 16.60 2.74 3.81
N ALA A 58 15.90 3.34 4.77
CA ALA A 58 16.43 3.71 6.06
C ALA A 58 15.40 3.47 7.17
N ARG A 59 15.91 3.23 8.38
CA ARG A 59 15.10 3.10 9.60
C ARG A 59 15.49 4.18 10.59
N THR A 60 14.52 4.87 11.16
CA THR A 60 14.75 5.90 12.17
C THR A 60 13.91 5.64 13.40
N ASN A 61 14.53 5.65 14.57
CA ASN A 61 13.81 5.55 15.84
C ASN A 61 13.05 6.85 16.09
N ILE A 62 11.76 6.76 16.35
CA ILE A 62 10.90 7.90 16.66
C ILE A 62 10.18 7.64 17.96
N ASP A 63 9.77 8.70 18.65
CA ASP A 63 9.00 8.61 19.90
C ASP A 63 9.66 7.69 20.93
N VAL A 64 10.97 7.90 21.14
CA VAL A 64 11.76 7.10 22.08
C VAL A 64 11.64 7.70 23.47
N ASP A 65 11.16 6.90 24.43
CA ASP A 65 11.08 7.31 25.83
C ASP A 65 12.38 7.06 26.62
N GLY A 66 12.40 7.46 27.89
CA GLY A 66 13.58 7.33 28.74
C GLY A 66 13.94 5.88 29.10
N ASP A 67 12.95 5.01 29.27
CA ASP A 67 13.17 3.60 29.61
C ASP A 67 13.68 2.84 28.38
N GLU A 68 13.09 3.10 27.22
CA GLU A 68 13.51 2.60 25.91
C GLU A 68 14.96 2.97 25.61
N ALA A 69 15.31 4.25 25.80
CA ALA A 69 16.66 4.76 25.60
C ALA A 69 17.67 4.14 26.59
N TRP A 70 17.27 3.94 27.84
CA TRP A 70 18.12 3.30 28.85
C TRP A 70 18.35 1.82 28.57
N ILE A 71 17.31 1.08 28.20
CA ILE A 71 17.36 -0.39 28.04
C ILE A 71 18.09 -0.80 26.76
N GLN A 72 17.92 -0.08 25.65
CA GLN A 72 18.53 -0.43 24.35
C GLN A 72 19.58 0.58 23.87
N GLY A 73 19.86 1.66 24.60
CA GLY A 73 20.83 2.67 24.16
C GLY A 73 20.42 3.38 22.87
N VAL A 74 19.12 3.41 22.54
CA VAL A 74 18.58 4.09 21.36
C VAL A 74 18.18 5.51 21.68
N PHE A 75 18.23 6.40 20.69
CA PHE A 75 17.83 7.79 20.85
C PHE A 75 16.83 8.19 19.76
N GLN A 76 15.93 9.13 20.08
CA GLN A 76 15.03 9.69 19.09
C GLN A 76 15.82 10.34 17.94
N GLY A 77 15.44 10.00 16.71
CA GLY A 77 16.12 10.47 15.50
C GLY A 77 17.36 9.65 15.12
N ALA A 78 17.82 8.73 15.98
CA ALA A 78 18.91 7.83 15.62
C ALA A 78 18.46 6.91 14.48
N MET A 79 19.32 6.75 13.47
CA MET A 79 19.09 5.77 12.43
C MET A 79 19.44 4.38 12.96
N SER A 80 18.49 3.46 12.89
CA SER A 80 18.73 2.08 13.26
C SER A 80 19.54 1.39 12.18
N ALA A 81 20.34 0.40 12.57
CA ALA A 81 21.09 -0.40 11.61
C ALA A 81 20.11 -1.23 10.77
N VAL A 82 20.11 -0.98 9.47
CA VAL A 82 19.33 -1.75 8.48
C VAL A 82 20.08 -3.02 8.08
N ASP A 83 21.41 -2.98 8.11
CA ASP A 83 22.29 -4.14 7.94
C ASP A 83 23.64 -3.90 8.62
N PHE A 84 24.22 -4.94 9.22
CA PHE A 84 25.60 -4.94 9.72
C PHE A 84 26.58 -5.61 8.77
N GLY A 85 26.10 -6.13 7.65
CA GLY A 85 26.94 -6.36 6.51
C GLY A 85 27.57 -5.04 6.05
N VAL A 86 28.88 -4.92 6.22
CA VAL A 86 29.64 -3.77 5.72
C VAL A 86 30.93 -4.26 5.08
N ASP A 87 31.08 -3.97 3.79
CA ASP A 87 32.38 -3.91 3.11
C ASP A 87 32.61 -2.48 2.60
N ARG A 88 33.88 -2.07 2.54
CA ARG A 88 34.41 -0.80 1.97
C ARG A 88 33.40 0.34 1.73
N GLY A 89 33.02 1.05 2.80
CA GLY A 89 32.27 2.31 2.68
C GLY A 89 30.76 2.18 2.50
N GLN A 90 30.20 0.98 2.64
CA GLN A 90 28.75 0.77 2.72
C GLN A 90 28.20 1.30 4.06
N SER A 91 26.93 1.72 4.05
CA SER A 91 26.26 2.27 5.24
C SER A 91 25.57 1.17 6.03
N ILE A 92 25.77 1.17 7.36
CA ILE A 92 25.03 0.29 8.27
C ILE A 92 23.57 0.73 8.46
N SER A 93 23.26 1.99 8.15
CA SER A 93 21.96 2.62 8.45
C SER A 93 21.11 2.88 7.21
N MET A 94 21.68 2.68 6.02
CA MET A 94 20.99 2.88 4.75
C MET A 94 21.40 1.81 3.75
N ALA A 95 20.45 1.31 2.97
CA ALA A 95 20.73 0.35 1.92
C ALA A 95 19.95 0.69 0.64
N ARG A 96 20.53 0.40 -0.51
CA ARG A 96 19.81 0.37 -1.79
C ARG A 96 19.08 -0.95 -1.95
N ILE A 97 17.77 -0.89 -2.07
CA ILE A 97 16.86 -2.02 -2.21
C ILE A 97 16.21 -2.05 -3.60
N ARG A 98 15.69 -3.21 -3.97
CA ARG A 98 14.73 -3.43 -5.02
C ARG A 98 13.52 -4.15 -4.44
N TRP A 99 12.33 -3.76 -4.88
CA TRP A 99 11.11 -4.40 -4.46
C TRP A 99 10.85 -5.67 -5.27
N VAL A 100 10.39 -6.70 -4.58
CA VAL A 100 9.84 -7.91 -5.19
C VAL A 100 8.44 -8.10 -4.64
N ILE A 101 7.48 -8.18 -5.56
CA ILE A 101 6.07 -8.38 -5.24
C ILE A 101 5.80 -9.87 -5.34
N ASP A 102 5.56 -10.52 -4.22
CA ASP A 102 5.04 -11.88 -4.14
C ASP A 102 3.52 -11.87 -3.91
N GLU A 103 2.89 -13.04 -3.75
CA GLU A 103 1.44 -13.16 -3.51
C GLU A 103 1.03 -12.64 -2.14
N ASP A 104 1.80 -12.98 -1.10
CA ASP A 104 1.46 -12.67 0.30
C ASP A 104 2.36 -11.59 0.91
N PHE A 105 3.46 -11.23 0.25
CA PHE A 105 4.46 -10.31 0.79
C PHE A 105 5.07 -9.39 -0.27
N LEU A 106 5.26 -8.15 0.13
CA LEU A 106 6.08 -7.17 -0.56
C LEU A 106 7.46 -7.14 0.11
N TYR A 107 8.47 -7.63 -0.58
CA TYR A 107 9.84 -7.71 -0.09
C TYR A 107 10.69 -6.55 -0.61
N ALA A 108 11.50 -5.97 0.27
CA ALA A 108 12.59 -5.06 -0.09
C ALA A 108 13.91 -5.83 -0.01
N TYR A 109 14.40 -6.33 -1.14
CA TYR A 109 15.69 -7.01 -1.24
C TYR A 109 16.82 -6.02 -1.46
N ARG A 110 18.00 -6.29 -0.91
CA ARG A 110 19.19 -5.55 -1.33
C ARG A 110 19.44 -5.72 -2.84
N SER A 111 19.84 -4.64 -3.50
CA SER A 111 20.13 -4.55 -4.96
C SER A 111 21.63 -4.55 -5.31
N TYR A 112 22.49 -5.02 -4.41
CA TYR A 112 23.96 -5.04 -4.58
C TYR A 112 24.57 -6.12 -3.69
N GLU A 113 25.70 -6.69 -4.11
CA GLU A 113 26.43 -7.66 -3.28
C GLU A 113 27.08 -6.97 -2.07
N LEU A 114 27.13 -7.70 -0.95
CA LEU A 114 27.74 -7.16 0.25
C LEU A 114 29.27 -7.23 0.21
N ILE A 115 29.78 -8.41 -0.10
CA ILE A 115 31.21 -8.71 -0.17
C ILE A 115 31.52 -8.92 -1.65
N VAL A 116 32.51 -8.19 -2.17
CA VAL A 116 32.86 -8.28 -3.60
C VAL A 116 33.30 -9.70 -3.97
N GLY A 117 32.60 -10.31 -4.93
CA GLY A 117 32.81 -11.70 -5.34
C GLY A 117 32.35 -12.72 -4.29
N GLY A 118 31.52 -12.29 -3.34
CA GLY A 118 30.90 -13.16 -2.34
C GLY A 118 29.71 -13.93 -2.89
N ASN A 119 29.11 -13.43 -3.98
CA ASN A 119 27.98 -14.04 -4.67
C ASN A 119 28.32 -14.26 -6.16
N ASP A 120 27.98 -15.43 -6.69
CA ASP A 120 28.28 -15.81 -8.08
C ASP A 120 27.45 -15.02 -9.11
N ASP A 121 26.35 -14.39 -8.67
CA ASP A 121 25.36 -13.66 -9.47
C ASP A 121 25.38 -12.14 -9.22
N ALA A 122 26.41 -11.61 -8.55
CA ALA A 122 26.50 -10.20 -8.17
C ALA A 122 26.43 -9.20 -9.35
N ASP A 123 26.89 -9.62 -10.53
CA ASP A 123 26.88 -8.82 -11.76
C ASP A 123 25.52 -8.89 -12.50
N ASP A 124 24.57 -9.71 -12.03
CA ASP A 124 23.24 -9.80 -12.63
C ASP A 124 22.47 -8.49 -12.39
N PRO A 125 21.92 -7.83 -13.42
CA PRO A 125 21.09 -6.64 -13.22
C PRO A 125 19.88 -6.89 -12.32
N ASP A 126 19.42 -8.13 -12.19
CA ASP A 126 18.32 -8.60 -11.35
C ASP A 126 18.79 -9.25 -10.04
N PHE A 127 20.06 -9.04 -9.65
CA PHE A 127 20.61 -9.54 -8.39
C PHE A 127 19.73 -9.15 -7.18
N LEU A 128 19.45 -10.14 -6.33
CA LEU A 128 18.73 -9.98 -5.07
C LEU A 128 19.59 -10.50 -3.91
N GLY A 129 19.99 -9.60 -3.02
CA GLY A 129 20.70 -9.95 -1.79
C GLY A 129 19.76 -10.43 -0.68
N GLN A 130 20.07 -10.16 0.58
CA GLN A 130 19.12 -10.46 1.66
C GLN A 130 17.94 -9.47 1.69
N PRO A 131 16.77 -9.88 2.16
CA PRO A 131 15.65 -8.98 2.39
C PRO A 131 15.90 -8.10 3.62
N LEU A 132 15.57 -6.81 3.51
CA LEU A 132 15.79 -5.80 4.56
C LEU A 132 14.48 -5.25 5.13
N ALA A 133 13.38 -5.38 4.38
CA ALA A 133 12.03 -5.19 4.87
C ALA A 133 11.08 -6.18 4.16
N ALA A 134 9.99 -6.52 4.84
CA ALA A 134 8.90 -7.28 4.24
C ALA A 134 7.56 -6.83 4.84
N PHE A 135 6.60 -6.55 3.98
CA PHE A 135 5.26 -6.10 4.39
C PHE A 135 4.23 -7.10 3.88
N PRO A 136 3.29 -7.57 4.72
CA PRO A 136 2.22 -8.45 4.27
C PRO A 136 1.35 -7.77 3.20
N ILE A 137 0.91 -8.56 2.22
CA ILE A 137 -0.07 -8.14 1.21
C ILE A 137 -1.42 -8.73 1.59
N GLU A 138 -2.42 -7.86 1.73
CA GLU A 138 -3.79 -8.25 2.09
C GLU A 138 -4.60 -8.68 0.87
N ALA A 139 -4.34 -8.05 -0.29
CA ALA A 139 -5.05 -8.36 -1.52
C ALA A 139 -4.31 -7.83 -2.76
N HIS A 140 -4.43 -8.58 -3.86
CA HIS A 140 -4.16 -8.08 -5.22
C HIS A 140 -5.48 -7.89 -5.97
N VAL A 141 -5.70 -6.71 -6.53
CA VAL A 141 -6.97 -6.36 -7.17
C VAL A 141 -6.78 -5.52 -8.44
N ASP A 142 -7.75 -5.64 -9.35
CA ASP A 142 -7.95 -4.68 -10.43
C ASP A 142 -9.11 -3.76 -10.09
N VAL A 143 -9.00 -2.51 -10.52
CA VAL A 143 -10.10 -1.54 -10.44
C VAL A 143 -10.82 -1.50 -11.77
N ARG A 144 -12.08 -1.94 -11.78
CA ARG A 144 -12.90 -1.98 -12.99
C ARG A 144 -14.38 -1.79 -12.69
N ARG A 145 -15.17 -1.58 -13.74
CA ARG A 145 -16.62 -1.65 -13.62
C ARG A 145 -17.06 -3.09 -13.36
N ASP A 146 -17.99 -3.23 -12.44
CA ASP A 146 -18.68 -4.49 -12.19
C ASP A 146 -19.50 -4.87 -13.42
N TYR A 147 -19.72 -6.16 -13.62
CA TYR A 147 -20.37 -6.67 -14.82
C TYR A 147 -21.19 -7.92 -14.53
N ASN A 148 -22.21 -8.15 -15.35
CA ASN A 148 -22.96 -9.39 -15.28
C ASN A 148 -22.13 -10.53 -15.89
N GLY A 149 -21.73 -11.52 -15.09
CA GLY A 149 -20.92 -12.65 -15.53
C GLY A 149 -21.55 -13.55 -16.61
N THR A 150 -22.86 -13.44 -16.86
CA THR A 150 -23.55 -14.18 -17.94
C THR A 150 -23.63 -13.41 -19.25
N THR A 151 -23.82 -12.08 -19.19
CA THR A 151 -24.06 -11.24 -20.38
C THR A 151 -22.88 -10.35 -20.76
N GLY A 152 -21.94 -10.11 -19.85
CA GLY A 152 -20.84 -9.17 -20.02
C GLY A 152 -21.23 -7.69 -19.93
N GLU A 153 -22.48 -7.39 -19.62
CA GLU A 153 -22.96 -6.00 -19.49
C GLU A 153 -22.36 -5.34 -18.25
N GLU A 154 -21.67 -4.21 -18.44
CA GLU A 154 -21.08 -3.42 -17.36
C GLU A 154 -22.16 -2.62 -16.60
N SER A 155 -22.02 -2.54 -15.28
CA SER A 155 -22.82 -1.69 -14.42
C SER A 155 -22.19 -0.31 -14.23
N ASN A 156 -22.92 0.58 -13.55
CA ASN A 156 -22.42 1.88 -13.09
C ASN A 156 -21.54 1.78 -11.82
N VAL A 157 -21.27 0.58 -11.30
CA VAL A 157 -20.51 0.37 -10.07
C VAL A 157 -19.05 0.05 -10.40
N THR A 158 -18.10 0.76 -9.79
CA THR A 158 -16.66 0.43 -9.83
C THR A 158 -16.31 -0.39 -8.60
N VAL A 159 -15.66 -1.53 -8.82
CA VAL A 159 -15.34 -2.53 -7.79
C VAL A 159 -13.87 -2.94 -7.84
N GLU A 160 -13.42 -3.57 -6.77
CA GLU A 160 -12.14 -4.28 -6.70
C GLU A 160 -12.35 -5.73 -7.15
N ASN A 161 -11.81 -6.09 -8.32
CA ASN A 161 -11.87 -7.44 -8.84
C ASN A 161 -10.61 -8.22 -8.43
N SER A 162 -10.80 -9.39 -7.82
CA SER A 162 -9.72 -10.29 -7.39
C SER A 162 -9.83 -11.68 -8.01
N THR A 163 -10.64 -11.87 -9.05
CA THR A 163 -11.00 -13.19 -9.60
C THR A 163 -10.62 -13.38 -11.06
N ASP A 164 -10.62 -12.32 -11.86
CA ASP A 164 -10.60 -12.46 -13.32
C ASP A 164 -9.20 -12.67 -13.88
N GLN A 165 -8.19 -12.12 -13.20
CA GLN A 165 -6.77 -12.27 -13.54
C GLN A 165 -6.01 -12.91 -12.38
N ARG A 166 -4.82 -13.45 -12.65
CA ARG A 166 -3.94 -13.93 -11.58
C ARG A 166 -3.37 -12.76 -10.79
N TRP A 167 -3.00 -12.98 -9.53
CA TRP A 167 -2.56 -11.92 -8.62
C TRP A 167 -1.41 -11.08 -9.21
N TYR A 168 -0.48 -11.69 -9.94
CA TYR A 168 0.69 -11.02 -10.52
C TYR A 168 0.35 -10.18 -11.77
N GLU A 169 -0.79 -10.43 -12.41
CA GLU A 169 -1.27 -9.66 -13.58
C GLU A 169 -2.08 -8.42 -13.17
N ARG A 170 -2.64 -8.42 -11.95
CA ARG A 170 -3.45 -7.32 -11.42
C ARG A 170 -2.63 -6.06 -11.17
N GLN A 171 -3.22 -4.89 -11.43
CA GLN A 171 -2.55 -3.60 -11.36
C GLN A 171 -2.32 -3.10 -9.92
N TYR A 172 -3.26 -3.35 -9.01
CA TYR A 172 -3.22 -2.81 -7.66
C TYR A 172 -2.99 -3.90 -6.62
N MET A 173 -2.48 -3.47 -5.48
CA MET A 173 -2.45 -4.29 -4.28
C MET A 173 -2.73 -3.46 -3.03
N ARG A 174 -3.04 -4.16 -1.95
CA ARG A 174 -3.26 -3.62 -0.63
C ARG A 174 -2.21 -4.22 0.29
N VAL A 175 -1.40 -3.34 0.88
CA VAL A 175 -0.27 -3.74 1.72
C VAL A 175 -0.57 -3.33 3.16
N ASP A 176 -0.32 -4.23 4.09
CA ASP A 176 -0.33 -3.92 5.52
C ASP A 176 0.98 -3.23 5.89
N TRP A 177 0.92 -1.90 5.98
CA TRP A 177 2.06 -1.06 6.37
C TRP A 177 2.30 -1.00 7.88
N SER A 178 1.45 -1.62 8.71
CA SER A 178 1.54 -1.56 10.17
C SER A 178 2.69 -2.39 10.74
N THR A 179 3.15 -3.39 9.98
CA THR A 179 4.18 -4.34 10.40
C THR A 179 5.22 -4.53 9.31
N ASN A 180 6.48 -4.23 9.62
CA ASN A 180 7.62 -4.79 8.89
C ASN A 180 7.99 -6.09 9.60
N VAL A 181 7.84 -7.25 8.95
CA VAL A 181 8.11 -8.55 9.59
C VAL A 181 9.61 -8.84 9.71
N ILE A 182 10.46 -8.01 9.09
CA ILE A 182 11.91 -8.07 9.25
C ILE A 182 12.32 -7.13 10.39
N ALA A 183 12.63 -7.74 11.52
CA ALA A 183 13.10 -7.04 12.70
C ALA A 183 14.40 -6.27 12.42
N GLY A 184 14.60 -5.15 13.10
CA GLY A 184 15.88 -4.44 13.07
C GLY A 184 17.01 -5.35 13.57
N PHE A 185 18.21 -5.18 13.03
CA PHE A 185 19.33 -6.05 13.44
C PHE A 185 19.64 -5.95 14.94
N TYR A 186 19.47 -4.77 15.55
CA TYR A 186 19.70 -4.59 16.99
C TYR A 186 18.82 -5.51 17.85
N LEU A 187 17.59 -5.76 17.40
CA LEU A 187 16.68 -6.73 18.04
C LEU A 187 17.00 -8.18 17.72
N SER A 188 17.69 -8.45 16.60
CA SER A 188 18.14 -9.79 16.23
C SER A 188 19.40 -10.22 16.98
N TYR A 189 20.24 -9.27 17.41
CA TYR A 189 21.47 -9.54 18.15
C TYR A 189 21.28 -9.62 19.67
N SER A 190 20.24 -8.98 20.22
CA SER A 190 20.04 -8.96 21.66
C SER A 190 19.55 -10.33 22.15
N GLU A 191 20.17 -10.85 23.22
CA GLU A 191 19.76 -12.14 23.83
C GLU A 191 18.34 -12.08 24.46
N GLY A 192 17.75 -10.89 24.54
CA GLY A 192 16.32 -10.70 24.80
C GLY A 192 15.56 -10.75 23.48
N GLY A 193 14.60 -11.68 23.35
CA GLY A 193 13.85 -11.87 22.12
C GLY A 193 13.13 -10.60 21.68
N GLY A 194 13.65 -9.93 20.65
CA GLY A 194 12.96 -8.87 19.94
C GLY A 194 11.97 -9.44 18.94
N THR A 195 10.77 -8.87 18.88
CA THR A 195 9.73 -9.25 17.92
C THR A 195 9.13 -8.02 17.28
N THR A 196 8.81 -8.12 15.99
CA THR A 196 8.01 -7.12 15.29
C THR A 196 6.56 -7.28 15.72
N VAL A 197 5.85 -6.17 15.92
CA VAL A 197 4.42 -6.17 16.22
C VAL A 197 3.70 -5.16 15.33
N PRO A 198 2.43 -5.40 14.97
CA PRO A 198 1.65 -4.41 14.27
C PRO A 198 1.53 -3.13 15.09
N LEU A 199 1.75 -1.98 14.45
CA LEU A 199 1.37 -0.69 15.03
C LEU A 199 -0.15 -0.66 15.18
N GLN A 200 -0.63 -0.75 16.41
CA GLN A 200 -2.06 -0.72 16.71
C GLN A 200 -2.49 0.67 17.18
N VAL A 201 -3.41 1.28 16.44
CA VAL A 201 -4.11 2.50 16.87
C VAL A 201 -5.44 2.07 17.47
N GLN A 202 -5.63 2.28 18.77
CA GLN A 202 -6.90 1.97 19.44
C GLN A 202 -8.03 2.85 18.88
N GLU A 203 -9.25 2.31 18.82
CA GLU A 203 -10.43 3.04 18.37
C GLU A 203 -10.68 4.28 19.27
N GLY A 204 -10.83 5.46 18.67
CA GLY A 204 -10.86 6.75 19.39
C GLY A 204 -9.49 7.29 19.82
N GLY A 205 -8.41 6.56 19.55
CA GLY A 205 -7.01 6.96 19.79
C GLY A 205 -6.35 7.65 18.60
N LEU A 206 -7.08 7.93 17.51
CA LEU A 206 -6.53 8.65 16.35
C LEU A 206 -6.00 10.03 16.74
N ASP A 207 -6.65 10.71 17.68
CA ASP A 207 -6.20 12.01 18.22
C ASP A 207 -4.90 11.91 19.05
N GLN A 208 -4.53 10.69 19.46
CA GLN A 208 -3.32 10.41 20.23
C GLN A 208 -2.13 10.04 19.34
N VAL A 209 -2.38 9.74 18.05
CA VAL A 209 -1.32 9.43 17.09
C VAL A 209 -0.94 10.72 16.36
N PRO A 210 0.34 11.15 16.42
CA PRO A 210 0.77 12.34 15.72
C PRO A 210 0.49 12.24 14.21
N ASP A 211 0.06 13.34 13.57
CA ASP A 211 -0.11 13.41 12.12
C ASP A 211 1.15 12.98 11.34
N SER A 212 2.31 13.17 11.95
CA SER A 212 3.60 12.77 11.39
C SER A 212 3.76 11.26 11.23
N TRP A 213 2.97 10.43 11.93
CA TRP A 213 3.00 8.96 11.85
C TRP A 213 2.13 8.41 10.73
N ARG A 214 1.27 9.23 10.12
CA ARG A 214 0.42 8.81 9.02
C ARG A 214 1.27 8.32 7.85
N PRO A 215 0.85 7.23 7.15
CA PRO A 215 1.52 6.77 5.95
C PRO A 215 1.73 7.91 4.94
N GLN A 216 2.93 8.00 4.39
CA GLN A 216 3.30 9.06 3.44
C GLN A 216 3.57 8.45 2.07
N PHE A 217 2.97 9.03 1.04
CA PHE A 217 3.28 8.78 -0.37
C PHE A 217 3.45 10.14 -1.05
N VAL A 218 4.69 10.58 -1.21
CA VAL A 218 5.00 11.91 -1.72
C VAL A 218 5.39 11.82 -3.18
N ARG A 219 4.63 12.52 -4.03
CA ARG A 219 4.89 12.55 -5.47
C ARG A 219 5.83 13.69 -5.84
N VAL A 220 6.54 13.52 -6.95
CA VAL A 220 7.40 14.57 -7.53
C VAL A 220 6.58 15.86 -7.76
N ARG A 221 5.34 15.74 -8.26
CA ARG A 221 4.45 16.90 -8.44
C ARG A 221 4.17 17.67 -7.15
N ASP A 222 4.05 16.98 -6.03
CA ASP A 222 3.75 17.62 -4.74
C ASP A 222 4.95 18.46 -4.27
N GLU A 223 6.18 18.00 -4.53
CA GLU A 223 7.41 18.73 -4.26
C GLU A 223 7.63 19.91 -5.23
N ARG A 224 7.26 19.77 -6.51
CA ARG A 224 7.36 20.88 -7.48
C ARG A 224 6.46 22.05 -7.14
N ARG A 225 5.33 21.77 -6.47
CA ARG A 225 4.38 22.80 -6.01
C ARG A 225 4.91 23.63 -4.84
N LYS A 226 5.87 23.11 -4.07
CA LYS A 226 6.50 23.85 -2.98
C LYS A 226 7.39 24.97 -3.55
N PRO A 227 7.42 26.16 -2.94
CA PRO A 227 8.35 27.22 -3.33
C PRO A 227 9.80 26.75 -3.26
N ALA A 228 10.66 27.21 -4.17
CA ALA A 228 12.09 26.87 -4.17
C ALA A 228 12.82 27.25 -2.86
N THR A 229 12.26 28.17 -2.09
CA THR A 229 12.78 28.61 -0.78
C THR A 229 12.30 27.76 0.40
N ASP A 230 11.39 26.81 0.18
CA ASP A 230 10.88 25.94 1.23
C ASP A 230 11.97 24.94 1.65
N PRO A 231 12.43 24.95 2.91
CA PRO A 231 13.48 24.06 3.37
C PRO A 231 13.07 22.58 3.37
N SER A 232 11.76 22.29 3.31
CA SER A 232 11.21 20.93 3.18
C SER A 232 11.06 20.45 1.74
N ARG A 233 11.36 21.32 0.75
CA ARG A 233 11.31 20.95 -0.67
C ARG A 233 12.39 19.94 -0.96
N TYR A 234 12.00 18.84 -1.58
CA TYR A 234 12.93 17.81 -2.01
C TYR A 234 13.99 18.39 -2.94
N ARG A 235 15.26 18.27 -2.52
CA ARG A 235 16.40 18.97 -3.13
C ARG A 235 16.57 18.68 -4.62
N TRP A 236 16.29 17.46 -5.04
CA TRP A 236 16.51 17.01 -6.42
C TRP A 236 15.25 17.00 -7.28
N VAL A 237 14.16 17.65 -6.82
CA VAL A 237 12.88 17.65 -7.54
C VAL A 237 13.00 18.18 -8.98
N ASP A 238 13.88 19.16 -9.20
CA ASP A 238 14.07 19.80 -10.50
C ASP A 238 14.88 18.95 -11.49
N GLU A 239 15.55 17.89 -11.02
CA GLU A 239 16.28 16.93 -11.87
C GLU A 239 15.36 15.83 -12.43
N TRP A 240 14.16 15.68 -11.88
CA TRP A 240 13.20 14.71 -12.41
C TRP A 240 12.66 15.16 -13.77
N PRO A 241 12.47 14.23 -14.72
CA PRO A 241 11.75 14.49 -15.97
C PRO A 241 10.36 15.11 -15.73
N ALA A 242 9.91 15.98 -16.64
CA ALA A 242 8.63 16.69 -16.48
C ALA A 242 7.41 15.76 -16.49
N ASP A 243 7.51 14.62 -17.18
CA ASP A 243 6.50 13.56 -17.23
C ASP A 243 6.51 12.66 -15.98
N ALA A 244 7.52 12.78 -15.10
CA ALA A 244 7.62 12.01 -13.87
C ALA A 244 6.77 12.57 -12.70
N ASP A 245 5.97 13.60 -12.92
CA ASP A 245 5.06 14.19 -11.92
C ASP A 245 4.22 13.21 -11.08
N PRO A 246 3.59 12.15 -11.64
CA PRO A 246 2.79 11.22 -10.85
C PRO A 246 3.63 10.24 -10.00
N THR A 247 4.94 10.18 -10.25
CA THR A 247 5.87 9.27 -9.57
C THR A 247 5.90 9.56 -8.08
N VAL A 248 5.70 8.52 -7.28
CA VAL A 248 6.06 8.55 -5.85
C VAL A 248 7.58 8.42 -5.75
N HIS A 249 8.23 9.43 -5.16
CA HIS A 249 9.67 9.42 -4.95
C HIS A 249 10.04 9.16 -3.48
N TYR A 250 9.12 9.41 -2.55
CA TYR A 250 9.35 9.17 -1.15
C TYR A 250 8.11 8.52 -0.54
N MET A 251 8.30 7.47 0.24
CA MET A 251 7.26 6.89 1.07
C MET A 251 7.81 6.54 2.45
N SER A 252 6.96 6.63 3.47
CA SER A 252 7.35 6.20 4.81
C SER A 252 6.19 5.71 5.64
N PHE A 253 6.47 4.71 6.47
CA PHE A 253 5.52 4.02 7.32
C PHE A 253 6.08 3.87 8.73
N VAL A 254 5.21 4.01 9.73
CA VAL A 254 5.58 3.79 11.12
C VAL A 254 5.19 2.36 11.50
N THR A 255 6.14 1.63 12.05
CA THR A 255 5.96 0.27 12.58
C THR A 255 6.43 0.25 14.03
N GLN A 256 6.13 -0.84 14.74
CA GLN A 256 6.54 -1.03 16.11
C GLN A 256 7.28 -2.36 16.29
N GLU A 257 8.24 -2.37 17.20
CA GLU A 257 8.91 -3.58 17.63
C GLU A 257 8.86 -3.66 19.15
N VAL A 258 8.85 -4.85 19.72
CA VAL A 258 8.87 -5.06 21.17
C VAL A 258 10.13 -5.82 21.52
N PHE A 259 10.85 -5.30 22.51
CA PHE A 259 11.97 -5.98 23.13
C PHE A 259 11.53 -6.51 24.49
N SER A 260 11.73 -7.80 24.71
CA SER A 260 11.53 -8.43 26.01
C SER A 260 12.87 -9.00 26.49
N PRO A 261 13.50 -8.43 27.53
CA PRO A 261 14.83 -8.86 27.97
C PRO A 261 14.83 -10.30 28.54
N GLY A 262 13.69 -10.82 28.99
CA GLY A 262 13.61 -12.14 29.60
C GLY A 262 14.59 -12.28 30.77
N ASN A 263 15.27 -13.42 30.89
CA ASN A 263 16.25 -13.62 31.97
C ASN A 263 17.53 -12.78 31.81
N SER A 264 17.80 -12.21 30.63
CA SER A 264 18.98 -11.37 30.41
C SER A 264 18.96 -10.10 31.28
N CYS A 265 17.77 -9.64 31.69
CA CYS A 265 17.65 -8.50 32.61
C CYS A 265 18.36 -8.73 33.95
N LEU A 266 18.38 -9.98 34.43
CA LEU A 266 19.05 -10.36 35.68
C LEU A 266 20.57 -10.42 35.51
N VAL A 267 21.04 -10.75 34.30
CA VAL A 267 22.47 -10.87 33.97
C VAL A 267 23.09 -9.49 33.77
N TYR A 268 22.41 -8.62 33.02
CA TYR A 268 22.91 -7.29 32.67
C TYR A 268 22.45 -6.18 33.63
N ASN A 269 21.68 -6.53 34.67
CA ASN A 269 21.13 -5.59 35.65
C ASN A 269 20.37 -4.41 34.99
N ILE A 270 19.57 -4.74 33.97
CA ILE A 270 18.66 -3.81 33.30
C ILE A 270 17.22 -4.08 33.75
N PRO A 271 16.27 -3.14 33.61
CA PRO A 271 14.87 -3.39 33.91
C PRO A 271 14.32 -4.63 33.17
N CYS A 272 13.57 -5.48 33.88
CA CYS A 272 12.96 -6.70 33.32
C CYS A 272 11.64 -6.46 32.58
N GLN A 273 11.27 -5.20 32.37
CA GLN A 273 10.06 -4.83 31.64
C GLN A 273 10.27 -4.97 30.13
N SER A 274 9.18 -5.24 29.41
CA SER A 274 9.21 -5.14 27.95
C SER A 274 9.02 -3.69 27.54
N VAL A 275 9.70 -3.29 26.47
CA VAL A 275 9.67 -1.94 25.93
C VAL A 275 9.39 -2.01 24.44
N SER A 276 8.69 -1.00 23.92
CA SER A 276 8.25 -0.98 22.53
C SER A 276 8.91 0.15 21.77
N TYR A 277 9.54 -0.15 20.64
CA TYR A 277 10.24 0.83 19.83
C TYR A 277 9.38 1.23 18.64
N THR A 278 9.11 2.52 18.53
CA THR A 278 8.45 3.06 17.34
C THR A 278 9.49 3.43 16.30
N ILE A 279 9.32 2.90 15.09
CA ILE A 279 10.31 3.01 14.01
C ILE A 279 9.65 3.56 12.76
N ARG A 280 10.27 4.57 12.15
CA ARG A 280 9.94 5.02 10.80
C ARG A 280 10.77 4.28 9.78
N ASN A 281 10.10 3.55 8.90
CA ASN A 281 10.66 2.97 7.69
C ASN A 281 10.51 3.99 6.57
N ALA A 282 11.62 4.50 6.03
CA ALA A 282 11.63 5.50 4.98
C ALA A 282 12.26 4.94 3.71
N PHE A 283 11.61 5.20 2.58
CA PHE A 283 12.02 4.76 1.26
C PHE A 283 12.11 5.96 0.33
N LEU A 284 13.25 6.13 -0.33
CA LEU A 284 13.54 7.26 -1.20
C LEU A 284 14.04 6.77 -2.56
N ARG A 285 13.34 7.17 -3.62
CA ARG A 285 13.80 7.08 -5.01
C ARG A 285 14.45 8.38 -5.42
N THR A 286 15.55 8.29 -6.15
CA THR A 286 16.27 9.44 -6.71
C THR A 286 15.95 9.62 -8.19
N PRO A 287 16.22 10.80 -8.76
CA PRO A 287 16.07 11.00 -10.20
C PRO A 287 16.92 9.98 -10.97
N PRO A 288 16.42 9.47 -12.12
CA PRO A 288 17.10 8.40 -12.88
C PRO A 288 18.44 8.82 -13.49
N GLN A 289 18.67 10.13 -13.64
CA GLN A 289 19.88 10.71 -14.22
C GLN A 289 20.74 11.40 -13.16
N HIS A 290 20.48 11.14 -11.88
CA HIS A 290 21.23 11.75 -10.79
C HIS A 290 22.62 11.13 -10.69
N ASP A 291 23.65 11.92 -10.94
CA ASP A 291 25.04 11.53 -10.73
C ASP A 291 25.44 11.79 -9.29
N TYR A 292 25.79 10.73 -8.57
CA TYR A 292 26.32 10.84 -7.21
C TYR A 292 27.79 11.26 -7.25
N ALA A 293 28.12 12.35 -6.57
CA ALA A 293 29.51 12.62 -6.24
C ALA A 293 29.95 11.64 -5.14
N VAL A 294 31.01 10.87 -5.40
CA VAL A 294 31.65 10.06 -4.36
C VAL A 294 32.23 11.02 -3.32
N GLU A 295 31.80 10.92 -2.07
CA GLU A 295 32.49 11.56 -0.96
C GLU A 295 33.80 10.80 -0.72
N THR A 296 34.86 11.14 -1.45
CA THR A 296 36.20 10.75 -1.05
C THR A 296 36.56 11.57 0.18
N GLN A 297 36.53 10.96 1.37
CA GLN A 297 37.21 11.52 2.54
C GLN A 297 38.70 11.60 2.22
N THR A 298 39.17 12.78 1.84
CA THR A 298 40.60 13.07 1.57
C THR A 298 41.36 13.36 2.86
N HIS A 299 41.07 12.64 3.95
CA HIS A 299 41.84 12.80 5.19
C HIS A 299 43.03 11.84 5.18
N GLN A 300 44.23 12.41 5.15
CA GLN A 300 45.51 11.70 5.14
C GLN A 300 45.87 11.03 6.48
N GLU A 301 44.98 11.10 7.48
CA GLU A 301 45.21 10.69 8.86
C GLU A 301 44.43 9.44 9.29
N PHE A 302 43.75 8.76 8.35
CA PHE A 302 43.19 7.41 8.53
C PHE A 302 43.61 6.49 7.38
#